data_AF-A0A5J6IHC8-F1
#
_entry.id   AF-A0A5J6IHC8-F1
#
_cell.length_a   1.000
_cell.length_b   1.000
_cell.length_c   1.000
_cell.angle_alpha   90.00
_cell.angle_beta   90.00
_cell.angle_gamma   90.00
#
_symmetry.space_group_name_H-M   'P 1'
#
loop_
_entity.id
_entity.type
_entity.pdbx_description
1 polymer ?
#
loop_
_entity_poly.entity_id
_entity_poly.type
_entity_poly.pdbx_seq_one_letter_code
_entity_poly.pdbx_strand_id
1 'polypeptide(L)'
;MRNQPGTIADAERREEERQRGIEARPPEPDWLIERGLSGGDAVDVHVGGCWNAGKRSKGVTQEQALHALAEGAKPCLQCEPDNALGFLD
;
A
#
# COMPACT_ATOMS: atom_id res chain seq x y z
N MET A 1 14.15 -29.28 -25.76
CA MET A 1 13.68 -29.18 -24.35
C MET A 1 12.16 -29.08 -24.41
N ARG A 2 11.42 -30.12 -24.02
CA ARG A 2 9.94 -30.10 -24.06
C ARG A 2 9.43 -29.53 -22.74
N ASN A 3 8.84 -28.33 -22.80
CA ASN A 3 8.10 -27.73 -21.69
C ASN A 3 6.76 -28.49 -21.58
N GLN A 4 6.67 -29.44 -20.65
CA GLN A 4 5.43 -30.17 -20.42
C GLN A 4 4.53 -29.27 -19.56
N PRO A 5 3.31 -28.91 -20.00
CA PRO A 5 2.39 -28.18 -19.14
C PRO A 5 2.07 -29.05 -17.93
N GLY A 6 2.03 -28.44 -16.74
CA GLY A 6 1.66 -29.12 -15.50
C GLY A 6 0.31 -29.84 -15.64
N THR A 7 0.08 -30.84 -14.79
CA THR A 7 -1.15 -31.63 -14.85
C THR A 7 -2.39 -30.76 -14.63
N ILE A 8 -3.57 -31.26 -15.01
CA ILE A 8 -4.84 -30.57 -14.74
C ILE A 8 -4.98 -30.25 -13.24
N ALA A 9 -4.59 -31.18 -12.38
CA ALA A 9 -4.56 -30.98 -10.93
C ALA A 9 -3.65 -29.80 -10.48
N ASP A 10 -2.51 -29.59 -11.15
CA ASP A 10 -1.62 -28.45 -10.86
C ASP A 10 -2.19 -27.11 -11.33
N ALA A 11 -3.03 -27.13 -12.36
CA ALA A 11 -3.73 -25.96 -12.85
C ALA A 11 -4.91 -25.61 -11.92
N GLU A 12 -5.70 -26.61 -11.52
CA GLU A 12 -6.82 -26.45 -10.57
C GLU A 12 -6.34 -25.89 -9.23
N ARG A 13 -5.29 -26.47 -8.65
CA ARG A 13 -4.70 -25.97 -7.40
C ARG A 13 -4.27 -24.50 -7.50
N ARG A 14 -3.63 -24.10 -8.61
CA ARG A 14 -3.20 -22.72 -8.82
C ARG A 14 -4.39 -21.77 -8.94
N GLU A 15 -5.46 -22.19 -9.60
CA GLU A 15 -6.65 -21.37 -9.72
C GLU A 15 -7.36 -21.21 -8.37
N GLU A 16 -7.45 -22.28 -7.58
CA GLU A 16 -7.97 -22.21 -6.21
C GLU A 16 -7.12 -21.28 -5.32
N GLU A 17 -5.78 -21.35 -5.40
CA GLU A 17 -4.90 -20.44 -4.67
C GLU A 17 -5.10 -18.98 -5.10
N ARG A 18 -5.29 -18.73 -6.40
CA ARG A 18 -5.59 -17.39 -6.92
C ARG A 18 -6.93 -16.89 -6.43
N GLN A 19 -7.98 -17.71 -6.50
CA GLN A 19 -9.31 -17.36 -6.04
C GLN A 19 -9.30 -17.07 -4.53
N ARG A 20 -8.68 -17.94 -3.72
CA ARG A 20 -8.48 -17.69 -2.30
C ARG A 20 -7.71 -16.39 -2.04
N GLY A 21 -6.70 -16.08 -2.85
CA GLY A 21 -5.93 -14.83 -2.73
C GLY A 21 -6.74 -13.58 -3.09
N ILE A 22 -7.69 -13.69 -4.02
CA ILE A 22 -8.62 -12.61 -4.38
C ILE A 22 -9.63 -12.40 -3.25
N GLU A 23 -10.23 -13.48 -2.74
CA GLU A 23 -11.24 -13.44 -1.68
C GLU A 23 -10.65 -12.98 -0.33
N ALA A 24 -9.41 -13.37 -0.03
CA ALA A 24 -8.73 -13.00 1.21
C ALA A 24 -7.96 -11.68 1.12
N ARG A 25 -8.00 -10.96 0.00
CA ARG A 25 -7.29 -9.68 -0.15
C ARG A 25 -7.86 -8.69 0.87
N PRO A 26 -7.01 -8.10 1.75
CA PRO A 26 -7.48 -7.01 2.59
C PRO A 26 -7.95 -5.84 1.72
N PRO A 27 -8.87 -5.01 2.23
CA PRO A 27 -9.27 -3.79 1.56
C PRO A 27 -8.04 -2.91 1.30
N GLU A 28 -8.12 -2.06 0.27
CA GLU A 28 -7.08 -1.07 0.05
C GLU A 28 -7.00 -0.13 1.26
N PRO A 29 -5.81 0.17 1.77
CA PRO A 29 -5.65 1.02 2.94
C PRO A 29 -6.01 2.47 2.59
N ASP A 30 -6.72 3.14 3.48
CA ASP A 30 -7.11 4.56 3.33
C ASP A 30 -5.92 5.52 3.41
N TRP A 31 -4.80 5.07 3.97
CA TRP A 31 -3.60 5.89 4.18
C TRP A 31 -2.34 5.11 3.83
N LEU A 32 -1.36 5.83 3.27
CA LEU A 32 -0.09 5.28 2.86
C LEU A 32 1.07 6.13 3.43
N ILE A 33 2.14 5.47 3.87
CA ILE A 33 3.41 6.13 4.16
C ILE A 33 4.45 5.67 3.15
N GLU A 34 5.06 6.63 2.45
CA GLU A 34 6.22 6.42 1.60
C GLU A 34 7.50 6.52 2.43
N ARG A 35 8.43 5.59 2.21
CA ARG A 35 9.73 5.55 2.89
C ARG A 35 10.87 5.91 1.94
N GLY A 36 11.87 6.58 2.50
CA GLY A 36 13.09 6.97 1.79
C GLY A 36 13.90 5.78 1.26
N LEU A 37 14.94 6.07 0.47
CA LEU A 37 15.77 5.04 -0.16
C LEU A 37 16.50 4.12 0.83
N SER A 38 16.82 4.64 2.03
CA SER A 38 17.38 3.87 3.14
C SER A 38 16.34 2.95 3.82
N GLY A 39 15.05 3.11 3.53
CA GLY A 39 13.96 2.30 4.07
C GLY A 39 13.57 2.61 5.52
N GLY A 40 14.29 3.53 6.18
CA GLY A 40 14.05 3.91 7.59
C GLY A 40 12.99 5.01 7.73
N ASP A 41 13.28 6.19 7.17
CA ASP A 41 12.49 7.38 7.45
C ASP A 41 11.24 7.49 6.55
N ALA A 42 10.12 7.86 7.16
CA ALA A 42 8.93 8.30 6.44
C ALA A 42 9.24 9.62 5.75
N VAL A 43 9.02 9.67 4.44
CA VAL A 43 9.30 10.86 3.63
C VAL A 43 8.04 11.59 3.20
N ASP A 44 6.96 10.85 2.97
CA ASP A 44 5.70 11.40 2.46
C ASP A 44 4.51 10.58 2.96
N VAL A 45 3.42 11.24 3.32
CA VAL A 45 2.13 10.64 3.70
C VAL A 45 1.19 10.84 2.51
N HIS A 46 0.32 9.86 2.24
CA HIS A 46 -0.66 9.92 1.16
C HIS A 46 -2.02 9.35 1.58
N VAL A 47 -3.07 9.77 0.90
CA VAL A 47 -4.36 9.06 0.88
C VAL A 47 -4.20 7.75 0.10
N GLY A 48 -4.98 6.74 0.48
CA GLY A 48 -5.14 5.46 -0.21
C GLY A 48 -5.43 5.64 -1.70
N GLY A 49 -4.72 4.89 -2.54
CA GLY A 49 -4.89 4.96 -3.99
C GLY A 49 -4.30 6.22 -4.66
N CYS A 50 -3.55 7.07 -3.94
CA CYS A 50 -2.89 8.22 -4.54
C CYS A 50 -1.98 7.80 -5.71
N TRP A 51 -2.20 8.37 -6.89
CA TRP A 51 -1.45 8.05 -8.10
C TRP A 51 0.03 8.47 -8.01
N ASN A 52 0.34 9.45 -7.16
CA ASN A 52 1.69 9.96 -6.93
C ASN A 52 2.42 9.23 -5.78
N ALA A 53 1.77 8.27 -5.12
CA ALA A 53 2.41 7.48 -4.08
C ALA A 53 3.51 6.59 -4.70
N GLY A 54 4.72 6.66 -4.15
CA GLY A 54 5.84 5.87 -4.64
C GLY A 54 5.65 4.37 -4.44
N LYS A 55 6.41 3.56 -5.19
CA LYS A 55 6.36 2.08 -5.11
C LYS A 55 6.72 1.50 -3.73
N ARG A 56 7.31 2.31 -2.85
CA ARG A 56 7.71 1.91 -1.49
C ARG A 56 6.68 2.29 -0.43
N SER A 57 5.53 2.79 -0.85
CA SER A 57 4.42 3.12 0.03
C SER A 57 3.85 1.88 0.71
N LYS A 58 3.47 2.03 1.98
CA LYS A 58 2.84 0.97 2.78
C LYS A 58 1.54 1.48 3.39
N GLY A 59 0.53 0.62 3.37
CA GLY A 59 -0.73 0.83 4.08
C GLY A 59 -0.51 0.98 5.57
N VAL A 60 -1.13 2.00 6.15
CA VAL A 60 -1.07 2.30 7.58
C VAL A 60 -2.46 2.70 8.09
N THR A 61 -2.62 2.72 9.41
CA THR A 61 -3.84 3.27 10.02
C THR A 61 -3.83 4.80 9.98
N GLN A 62 -4.99 5.40 10.24
CA GLN A 62 -5.13 6.85 10.35
C GLN A 62 -4.22 7.42 11.45
N GLU A 63 -4.13 6.77 12.61
CA GLU A 63 -3.30 7.20 13.73
C GLU A 63 -1.81 7.17 13.37
N GLN A 64 -1.38 6.16 12.62
CA GLN A 64 0.00 6.06 12.13
C GLN A 64 0.33 7.16 11.13
N ALA A 65 -0.61 7.52 10.24
CA ALA A 65 -0.45 8.63 9.31
C ALA A 65 -0.32 9.98 10.04
N LEU A 66 -1.19 10.22 11.03
CA LEU A 66 -1.12 11.41 11.90
C LEU A 66 0.20 11.48 12.68
N HIS A 67 0.65 10.35 13.24
CA HIS A 67 1.93 10.28 13.96
C HIS A 67 3.10 10.61 13.03
N ALA A 68 3.12 10.07 11.81
CA ALA A 68 4.16 10.36 10.84
C ALA A 68 4.21 11.85 10.46
N LEU A 69 3.06 12.49 10.25
CA LEU A 69 3.00 13.94 10.04
C LEU A 69 3.56 14.72 11.23
N ALA A 70 3.21 14.31 12.46
CA ALA A 70 3.74 14.92 13.68
C ALA A 70 5.27 14.72 13.85
N GLU A 71 5.82 13.61 13.36
CA GLU A 71 7.27 13.33 13.33
C GLU A 71 8.01 14.04 12.18
N GLY A 72 7.29 14.78 11.32
CA GLY A 72 7.88 15.60 10.25
C GLY A 72 7.91 14.95 8.87
N ALA A 73 7.20 13.82 8.68
CA ALA A 73 6.91 13.36 7.32
C ALA A 73 6.11 14.42 6.58
N LYS A 74 6.39 14.60 5.29
CA LYS A 74 5.69 15.60 4.49
C LYS A 74 4.29 15.08 4.11
N PRO A 75 3.27 15.93 4.02
CA PRO A 75 2.04 15.57 3.35
C PRO A 75 2.21 15.68 1.83
N CYS A 76 1.64 14.72 1.11
CA CYS A 76 1.69 14.75 -0.34
C CYS A 76 0.81 15.89 -0.87
N LEU A 77 1.43 16.81 -1.61
CA LEU A 77 0.74 17.98 -2.19
C LEU A 77 -0.37 17.63 -3.20
N GLN A 78 -0.40 16.39 -3.70
CA GLN A 78 -1.35 15.98 -4.74
C GLN A 78 -2.65 15.40 -4.17
N CYS A 79 -2.59 14.79 -2.98
CA CYS A 79 -3.76 14.22 -2.32
C CYS A 79 -4.11 14.91 -0.99
N GLU A 80 -3.28 15.88 -0.55
CA GLU A 80 -3.49 16.74 0.63
C GLU A 80 -3.97 15.95 1.86
N PRO A 81 -3.20 14.91 2.28
CA PRO A 81 -3.64 14.00 3.32
C PRO A 81 -3.70 14.65 4.69
N ASP A 82 -2.87 15.66 4.96
CA ASP A 82 -2.95 16.50 6.16
C ASP A 82 -4.28 17.22 6.28
N ASN A 83 -4.82 17.75 5.17
CA ASN A 83 -6.17 18.32 5.15
C ASN A 83 -7.24 17.23 5.33
N ALA A 84 -7.13 16.11 4.62
CA ALA A 84 -8.06 14.99 4.74
C ALA A 84 -8.08 14.36 6.16
N LEU A 85 -6.95 14.42 6.86
CA LEU A 85 -6.78 13.97 8.24
C LEU A 85 -7.20 15.02 9.29
N GLY A 86 -7.44 16.27 8.88
CA GLY A 86 -7.70 17.37 9.81
C GLY A 86 -6.48 17.76 10.67
N PHE A 87 -5.27 17.56 10.16
CA PHE A 87 -4.02 17.84 10.89
C PHE A 87 -3.71 19.35 11.00
N LEU A 88 -4.27 20.17 10.10
CA LEU A 88 -4.01 21.62 10.00
C LEU A 88 -5.11 22.50 10.61
N ASP A 89 -6.06 21.95 11.38
CA ASP A 89 -7.15 22.68 12.06
C ASP A 89 -6.80 23.06 13.52
#